data_AF-A0A146LPC2-F1
#
_entry.id   AF-A0A146LPC2-F1
#
_cell.length_a   1.000
_cell.length_b   1.000
_cell.length_c   1.000
_cell.angle_alpha   90.00
_cell.angle_beta   90.00
_cell.angle_gamma   90.00
#
_symmetry.space_group_name_H-M   'P 1'
#
loop_
_entity.id
_entity.type
_entity.pdbx_description
1 polymer ?
#
loop_
_entity_poly.entity_id
_entity_poly.type
_entity_poly.pdbx_seq_one_letter_code
_entity_poly.pdbx_strand_id
1 'polypeptide(L)'
;LKMHGGGPLVTPGAPLKDEYIRENLDLLQKGLPNLFKHIDNGKQYGVQVVVAINKYITDTDAEINMVKKAAVENGAFDAVLCTHWAEGGLGATELADAVIRASQQPPKFNFLYDLNLTLEAKMNKIARDMYGAKSVELSPSVKEKI
;
A
#
# COMPACT_ATOMS: atom_id res chain seq x y z
N LEU A 1 -5.21 3.48 -7.41
CA LEU A 1 -6.27 3.35 -6.38
C LEU A 1 -7.67 3.22 -6.96
N LYS A 2 -8.11 4.11 -7.88
CA LYS A 2 -9.43 4.00 -8.55
C LYS A 2 -9.73 2.59 -9.12
N MET A 3 -8.75 1.91 -9.70
CA MET A 3 -8.92 0.52 -10.17
C MET A 3 -9.28 -0.45 -9.04
N HIS A 4 -8.66 -0.34 -7.86
CA HIS A 4 -9.02 -1.14 -6.68
C HIS A 4 -10.40 -0.80 -6.11
N GLY A 5 -10.96 0.37 -6.44
CA GLY A 5 -12.32 0.75 -6.09
C GLY A 5 -13.41 0.16 -6.98
N GLY A 6 -13.03 -0.70 -7.94
CA GLY A 6 -13.95 -1.29 -8.92
C GLY A 6 -13.87 -0.64 -10.31
N GLY A 7 -12.84 0.18 -10.56
CA GLY A 7 -12.61 0.75 -11.87
C GLY A 7 -12.30 -0.32 -12.92
N PRO A 8 -12.54 -0.04 -14.21
CA PRO A 8 -12.33 -1.00 -15.28
C PRO A 8 -10.85 -1.41 -15.42
N LEU A 9 -10.56 -2.65 -15.83
CA LEU A 9 -9.17 -3.12 -15.95
C LEU A 9 -8.31 -2.17 -16.82
N VAL A 10 -7.13 -1.81 -16.30
CA VAL A 10 -6.12 -1.06 -17.05
C VAL A 10 -5.25 -2.05 -17.81
N THR A 11 -5.23 -1.94 -19.15
CA THR A 11 -4.44 -2.79 -20.03
C THR A 11 -3.22 -2.04 -20.55
N PRO A 12 -1.99 -2.57 -20.41
CA PRO A 12 -0.80 -1.94 -20.96
C PRO A 12 -0.95 -1.65 -22.47
N GLY A 13 -0.62 -0.43 -22.89
CA GLY A 13 -0.70 0.01 -24.29
C GLY A 13 -2.08 0.42 -24.77
N ALA A 14 -3.15 0.21 -23.99
CA ALA A 14 -4.48 0.71 -24.29
C ALA A 14 -4.70 2.11 -23.69
N PRO A 15 -5.54 2.97 -24.30
CA PRO A 15 -5.97 4.22 -23.69
C PRO A 15 -6.64 3.98 -22.33
N LEU A 16 -6.38 4.90 -21.39
CA LEU A 16 -7.10 4.90 -20.11
C LEU A 16 -8.57 5.23 -20.32
N LYS A 17 -9.44 4.54 -19.59
CA LYS A 17 -10.88 4.83 -19.58
C LYS A 17 -11.18 6.12 -18.82
N ASP A 18 -12.37 6.68 -19.07
CA ASP A 18 -12.83 7.97 -18.53
C ASP A 18 -12.72 8.04 -16.99
N GLU A 19 -12.95 6.93 -16.30
CA GLU A 19 -12.86 6.82 -14.83
C GLU A 19 -11.45 7.12 -14.28
N TYR A 20 -10.42 7.03 -15.13
CA TYR A 20 -9.03 7.30 -14.76
C TYR A 20 -8.54 8.68 -15.17
N ILE A 21 -9.14 9.28 -16.19
CA ILE A 21 -8.75 10.59 -16.72
C ILE A 21 -9.63 11.74 -16.22
N ARG A 22 -10.75 11.42 -15.57
CA ARG A 22 -11.60 12.39 -14.85
C ARG A 22 -11.50 12.15 -13.36
N GLU A 23 -11.76 13.22 -12.61
CA GLU A 23 -11.91 13.14 -11.16
C GLU A 23 -13.02 12.16 -10.79
N ASN A 24 -12.72 11.24 -9.87
CA ASN A 24 -13.72 10.34 -9.31
C ASN A 24 -13.39 9.99 -7.86
N LEU A 25 -13.82 10.86 -6.95
CA LEU A 25 -13.57 10.73 -5.51
C LEU A 25 -14.25 9.50 -4.90
N ASP A 26 -15.45 9.12 -5.35
CA ASP A 26 -16.14 7.91 -4.84
C ASP A 26 -15.38 6.63 -5.22
N LEU A 27 -14.96 6.51 -6.49
CA LEU A 27 -14.19 5.37 -6.95
C LEU A 27 -12.81 5.31 -6.30
N LEU A 28 -12.17 6.47 -6.09
CA LEU A 28 -10.92 6.57 -5.35
C LEU A 28 -11.10 6.10 -3.91
N GLN A 29 -12.13 6.59 -3.22
CA GLN A 29 -12.43 6.26 -1.83
C GLN A 29 -12.64 4.76 -1.64
N LYS A 30 -13.38 4.11 -2.56
CA LYS A 30 -13.58 2.65 -2.54
C LYS A 30 -12.28 1.85 -2.72
N GLY A 31 -11.26 2.44 -3.35
CA GLY A 31 -9.94 1.82 -3.54
C GLY A 31 -8.97 2.02 -2.38
N LEU A 32 -9.23 2.97 -1.48
CA LEU A 32 -8.35 3.27 -0.34
C LEU A 32 -8.12 2.09 0.63
N PRO A 33 -9.06 1.15 0.86
CA PRO A 33 -8.81 -0.01 1.72
C PRO A 33 -7.58 -0.84 1.30
N ASN A 34 -7.25 -0.88 0.00
CA ASN A 34 -6.02 -1.52 -0.46
C ASN A 34 -4.76 -0.82 0.10
N LEU A 35 -4.71 0.51 0.03
CA LEU A 35 -3.63 1.31 0.63
C LEU A 35 -3.55 1.10 2.13
N PHE A 36 -4.70 1.13 2.82
CA PHE A 36 -4.75 0.95 4.28
C PHE A 36 -4.18 -0.40 4.69
N LYS A 37 -4.52 -1.47 3.95
CA LYS A 37 -3.99 -2.79 4.26
C LYS A 37 -2.47 -2.87 4.12
N HIS A 38 -1.89 -2.21 3.11
CA HIS A 38 -0.44 -2.17 2.95
C HIS A 38 0.26 -1.32 4.02
N ILE A 39 -0.36 -0.21 4.46
CA ILE A 39 0.12 0.56 5.61
C ILE A 39 0.12 -0.30 6.88
N ASP A 40 -0.99 -0.95 7.18
CA ASP A 40 -1.13 -1.87 8.32
C ASP A 40 -0.06 -2.97 8.28
N ASN A 41 0.13 -3.63 7.13
CA ASN A 41 1.14 -4.67 6.96
C ASN A 41 2.55 -4.16 7.29
N GLY A 42 2.94 -2.97 6.80
CA GLY A 42 4.24 -2.38 7.15
C GLY A 42 4.36 -2.12 8.66
N LYS A 43 3.32 -1.56 9.28
CA LYS A 43 3.29 -1.29 10.72
C LYS A 43 3.36 -2.54 11.58
N GLN A 44 2.86 -3.68 11.13
CA GLN A 44 2.99 -4.94 11.86
C GLN A 44 4.45 -5.37 12.03
N TYR A 45 5.32 -5.04 11.08
CA TYR A 45 6.77 -5.20 11.24
C TYR A 45 7.41 -4.11 12.11
N GLY A 46 6.63 -3.13 12.58
CA GLY A 46 7.09 -2.00 13.38
C GLY A 46 7.95 -0.99 12.61
N VAL A 47 7.85 -0.98 11.28
CA VAL A 47 8.51 0.02 10.43
C VAL A 47 7.61 1.23 10.20
N GLN A 48 8.24 2.41 10.07
CA GLN A 48 7.54 3.63 9.68
C GLN A 48 7.23 3.57 8.18
N VAL A 49 5.96 3.79 7.82
CA VAL A 49 5.50 3.74 6.43
C VAL A 49 5.36 5.15 5.88
N VAL A 50 6.13 5.49 4.85
CA VAL A 50 5.96 6.73 4.08
C VAL A 50 5.29 6.39 2.76
N VAL A 51 4.16 7.05 2.46
CA VAL A 51 3.40 6.83 1.22
C VAL A 51 3.85 7.84 0.16
N ALA A 52 4.43 7.37 -0.94
CA ALA A 52 4.71 8.19 -2.10
C ALA A 52 3.53 8.18 -3.08
N ILE A 53 2.97 9.35 -3.38
CA ILE A 53 1.88 9.54 -4.33
C ILE A 53 2.48 10.10 -5.61
N ASN A 54 2.73 9.24 -6.59
CA ASN A 54 3.26 9.66 -7.88
C ASN A 54 2.18 10.38 -8.69
N LYS A 55 2.35 11.69 -8.92
CA LYS A 55 1.38 12.51 -9.65
C LYS A 55 1.27 12.06 -11.10
N TYR A 56 0.05 11.82 -11.55
CA TYR A 56 -0.26 11.70 -12.97
C TYR A 56 -0.92 12.98 -13.49
N ILE A 57 -0.87 13.19 -14.81
CA ILE A 57 -1.30 14.45 -15.46
C ILE A 57 -2.79 14.75 -15.20
N THR A 58 -3.60 13.71 -15.06
CA THR A 58 -5.06 13.83 -14.86
C THR A 58 -5.47 13.81 -13.39
N ASP A 59 -4.53 13.63 -12.45
CA ASP A 59 -4.86 13.61 -11.03
C ASP A 59 -5.21 15.02 -10.56
N THR A 60 -6.36 15.16 -9.91
CA THR A 60 -6.76 16.44 -9.32
C THR A 60 -6.18 16.63 -7.93
N ASP A 61 -6.08 17.89 -7.50
CA ASP A 61 -5.63 18.18 -6.14
C ASP A 61 -6.60 17.62 -5.09
N ALA A 62 -7.90 17.48 -5.41
CA ALA A 62 -8.87 16.85 -4.51
C ALA A 62 -8.60 15.36 -4.33
N GLU A 63 -8.30 14.63 -5.42
CA GLU A 63 -7.90 13.22 -5.36
C GLU A 63 -6.60 13.04 -4.56
N ILE A 64 -5.59 13.85 -4.85
CA ILE A 64 -4.29 13.82 -4.15
C ILE A 64 -4.49 14.07 -2.65
N ASN A 65 -5.24 15.11 -2.29
CA ASN A 65 -5.47 15.46 -0.89
C ASN A 65 -6.26 14.39 -0.14
N MET A 66 -7.23 13.73 -0.81
CA MET A 66 -7.93 12.58 -0.23
C MET A 66 -6.95 11.45 0.11
N VAL A 67 -6.03 11.10 -0.81
CA VAL A 67 -5.04 10.02 -0.56
C VAL A 67 -4.09 10.41 0.56
N LYS A 68 -3.54 11.63 0.55
CA LYS A 68 -2.63 12.11 1.62
C LYS A 68 -3.28 12.02 2.99
N LYS A 69 -4.49 12.59 3.12
CA LYS A 69 -5.25 12.59 4.38
C LYS A 69 -5.54 11.17 4.84
N ALA A 70 -6.11 10.34 3.96
CA ALA A 70 -6.50 8.99 4.30
C ALA A 70 -5.31 8.10 4.69
N ALA A 71 -4.15 8.26 4.04
CA ALA A 71 -2.93 7.54 4.38
C ALA A 71 -2.46 7.84 5.82
N VAL A 72 -2.35 9.13 6.17
CA VAL A 72 -1.90 9.56 7.51
C VAL A 72 -2.91 9.17 8.58
N GLU A 73 -4.22 9.34 8.33
CA GLU A 73 -5.28 8.91 9.25
C GLU A 73 -5.27 7.39 9.50
N ASN A 74 -4.79 6.59 8.54
CA ASN A 74 -4.63 5.14 8.69
C ASN A 74 -3.22 4.72 9.14
N GLY A 75 -2.43 5.66 9.64
CA GLY A 75 -1.21 5.40 10.37
C GLY A 75 0.06 5.34 9.53
N ALA A 76 0.03 5.82 8.28
CA ALA A 76 1.28 6.18 7.60
C ALA A 76 2.00 7.26 8.42
N PHE A 77 3.33 7.19 8.47
CA PHE A 77 4.16 8.21 9.08
C PHE A 77 4.05 9.54 8.34
N ASP A 78 4.02 9.47 7.00
CA ASP A 78 3.83 10.62 6.12
C ASP A 78 3.25 10.16 4.77
N ALA A 79 2.69 11.10 4.01
CA ALA A 79 2.19 10.87 2.66
C ALA A 79 2.52 12.06 1.76
N VAL A 80 3.36 11.82 0.75
CA VAL A 80 4.04 12.88 -0.01
C VAL A 80 3.71 12.80 -1.49
N LEU A 81 3.39 13.95 -2.09
CA LEU A 81 3.21 14.05 -3.54
C LEU A 81 4.57 14.03 -4.23
N CYS A 82 4.69 13.26 -5.29
CA CYS A 82 5.93 13.05 -6.02
C CYS A 82 5.75 13.40 -7.50
N THR A 83 6.58 14.31 -8.00
CA THR A 83 6.58 14.81 -9.39
C THR A 83 7.85 14.44 -10.16
N HIS A 84 8.69 13.57 -9.60
CA HIS A 84 10.02 13.24 -10.14
C HIS A 84 10.04 12.66 -11.56
N TRP A 85 8.92 12.12 -12.05
CA TRP A 85 8.82 11.74 -13.46
C TRP A 85 8.96 12.95 -14.39
N ALA A 86 8.38 14.10 -14.02
CA ALA A 86 8.46 15.34 -14.79
C ALA A 86 9.65 16.22 -14.40
N GLU A 87 10.03 16.22 -13.12
CA GLU A 87 10.98 17.18 -12.53
C GLU A 87 12.31 16.55 -12.07
N GLY A 88 12.51 15.25 -12.34
CA GLY A 88 13.70 14.53 -11.87
C GLY A 88 13.81 14.51 -10.35
N GLY A 89 15.04 14.51 -9.83
CA GLY A 89 15.29 14.42 -8.38
C GLY A 89 14.63 15.53 -7.55
N LEU A 90 14.42 16.72 -8.12
CA LEU A 90 13.77 17.84 -7.42
C LEU A 90 12.33 17.49 -7.01
N GLY A 91 11.60 16.76 -7.86
CA GLY A 91 10.23 16.32 -7.61
C GLY A 91 10.10 15.16 -6.59
N ALA A 92 11.17 14.80 -5.90
CA ALA A 92 11.18 13.80 -4.82
C ALA A 92 11.91 14.28 -3.55
N THR A 93 12.26 15.56 -3.46
CA THR A 93 12.95 16.14 -2.29
C THR A 93 12.13 16.00 -1.01
N GLU A 94 10.84 16.32 -1.05
CA GLU A 94 9.93 16.14 0.10
C GLU A 94 9.83 14.68 0.54
N LEU A 95 9.85 13.74 -0.42
CA LEU A 95 9.84 12.30 -0.11
C LEU A 95 11.13 11.90 0.59
N ALA A 96 12.28 12.40 0.13
CA ALA A 96 13.56 12.16 0.77
C ALA A 96 13.58 12.67 2.22
N ASP A 97 13.09 13.89 2.45
CA ASP A 97 12.98 14.47 3.80
C ASP A 97 12.06 13.64 4.71
N ALA A 98 10.92 13.18 4.19
CA ALA A 98 9.99 12.31 4.93
C ALA A 98 10.64 10.98 5.32
N VAL A 99 11.39 10.36 4.40
CA VAL A 99 12.14 9.12 4.66
C VAL A 99 13.23 9.35 5.71
N ILE A 100 13.96 10.48 5.65
CA ILE A 100 14.95 10.84 6.67
C ILE A 100 14.30 10.93 8.05
N ARG A 101 13.19 11.68 8.17
CA ARG A 101 12.44 11.80 9.44
C ARG A 101 11.94 10.45 9.96
N ALA A 102 11.43 9.60 9.07
CA ALA A 102 10.97 8.25 9.40
C ALA A 102 12.11 7.36 9.91
N SER A 103 13.29 7.47 9.30
CA SER A 103 14.49 6.69 9.66
C SER A 103 15.09 7.06 11.02
N GLN A 104 14.80 8.26 11.51
CA GLN A 104 15.23 8.74 12.83
C GLN A 104 14.35 8.23 13.97
N GLN A 105 13.22 7.59 13.69
CA GLN A 105 12.38 6.99 14.73
C GLN A 105 13.08 5.78 15.36
N PRO A 106 12.86 5.50 16.66
CA PRO A 106 13.47 4.36 17.33
C PRO A 106 13.18 3.05 16.60
N PRO A 107 14.19 2.17 16.40
CA PRO A 107 13.99 0.91 15.70
C PRO A 107 13.10 -0.01 16.52
N LYS A 108 12.00 -0.48 15.93
CA LYS A 108 11.09 -1.45 16.55
C LYS A 108 10.71 -2.55 15.58
N PHE A 109 11.70 -3.13 14.90
CA PHE A 109 11.45 -4.17 13.92
C PHE A 109 11.03 -5.50 14.58
N ASN A 110 9.97 -6.12 14.08
CA ASN A 110 9.51 -7.44 14.51
C ASN A 110 9.27 -8.32 13.28
N PHE A 111 9.68 -9.58 13.33
CA PHE A 111 9.27 -10.56 12.32
C PHE A 111 7.81 -10.93 12.50
N LEU A 112 7.15 -11.30 11.39
CA LEU A 112 5.74 -11.68 11.41
C LEU A 112 5.46 -12.90 12.29
N TYR A 113 6.40 -13.83 12.38
CA TYR A 113 6.27 -15.06 13.17
C TYR A 113 7.62 -15.59 13.64
N ASP A 114 7.57 -16.46 14.65
CA ASP A 114 8.73 -17.20 15.15
C ASP A 114 9.12 -18.35 14.19
N LEU A 115 10.42 -18.56 13.99
CA LEU A 115 10.94 -19.62 13.12
C LEU A 115 10.64 -21.04 13.64
N ASN A 116 10.33 -21.20 14.92
CA ASN A 116 9.97 -22.47 15.54
C ASN A 116 8.51 -22.88 15.30
N LEU A 117 7.68 -22.01 14.71
CA LEU A 117 6.32 -22.39 14.32
C LEU A 117 6.32 -23.49 13.24
N THR A 118 5.29 -24.34 13.25
CA THR A 118 5.05 -25.30 12.17
C THR A 118 4.86 -24.59 10.84
N LEU A 119 5.12 -25.27 9.72
CA LEU A 119 4.91 -24.70 8.38
C LEU A 119 3.46 -24.25 8.20
N GLU A 120 2.49 -25.05 8.67
CA GLU A 120 1.07 -24.69 8.63
C GLU A 120 0.75 -23.43 9.46
N ALA A 121 1.33 -23.28 10.64
CA ALA A 121 1.14 -22.08 11.46
C ALA A 121 1.74 -20.84 10.79
N LYS A 122 2.92 -20.97 10.16
CA LYS A 122 3.56 -19.88 9.38
C LYS A 122 2.68 -19.46 8.20
N MET A 123 2.17 -20.43 7.43
CA MET A 123 1.26 -20.16 6.31
C MET A 123 -0.02 -19.46 6.79
N ASN A 124 -0.65 -19.95 7.87
CA ASN A 124 -1.83 -19.32 8.45
C ASN A 124 -1.56 -17.90 8.95
N LYS A 125 -0.39 -17.64 9.55
CA LYS A 125 -0.01 -16.32 10.05
C LYS A 125 0.12 -15.32 8.90
N ILE A 126 0.79 -15.68 7.81
CA ILE A 126 0.85 -14.85 6.59
C ILE A 126 -0.55 -14.59 6.03
N ALA A 127 -1.34 -15.66 5.87
CA ALA A 127 -2.66 -15.55 5.25
C ALA A 127 -3.60 -14.62 6.04
N ARG A 128 -3.65 -14.76 7.37
CA ARG A 128 -4.48 -13.93 8.23
C ARG A 128 -3.97 -12.50 8.33
N ASP A 129 -2.71 -12.36 8.70
CA ASP A 129 -2.19 -11.08 9.15
C ASP A 129 -1.85 -10.17 7.96
N MET A 130 -1.37 -10.74 6.85
CA MET A 130 -0.96 -9.97 5.65
C MET A 130 -2.04 -9.91 4.59
N TYR A 131 -2.71 -11.03 4.30
CA TYR A 131 -3.70 -11.11 3.21
C TYR A 131 -5.14 -10.85 3.68
N GLY A 132 -5.41 -10.92 4.99
CA GLY A 132 -6.76 -10.79 5.53
C GLY A 132 -7.64 -12.03 5.31
N ALA A 133 -7.04 -13.19 5.03
CA ALA A 133 -7.76 -14.45 4.88
C ALA A 133 -8.20 -14.99 6.25
N LYS A 134 -9.29 -15.76 6.28
CA LYS A 134 -9.77 -16.39 7.53
C LYS A 134 -8.85 -17.54 7.98
N SER A 135 -8.40 -18.37 7.05
CA SER A 135 -7.56 -19.54 7.30
C SER A 135 -6.94 -20.05 5.99
N VAL A 136 -5.93 -20.89 6.12
CA VAL A 136 -5.38 -21.68 5.02
C VAL A 136 -6.04 -23.06 5.02
N GLU A 137 -6.41 -23.55 3.85
CA GLU A 137 -6.83 -24.93 3.63
C GLU A 137 -5.76 -25.67 2.85
N LEU A 138 -5.23 -26.76 3.42
CA LEU A 138 -4.18 -27.55 2.80
C LEU A 138 -4.77 -28.77 2.11
N SER A 139 -4.42 -28.95 0.83
CA SER A 139 -4.74 -30.18 0.10
C SER A 139 -4.03 -31.39 0.71
N PRO A 140 -4.54 -32.63 0.50
CA PRO A 140 -3.90 -33.83 1.03
C PRO A 140 -2.43 -33.98 0.61
N SER A 141 -2.11 -33.69 -0.65
CA SER A 141 -0.74 -33.77 -1.19
C SER A 141 0.25 -32.79 -0.56
N VAL A 142 -0.24 -31.70 0.04
CA VAL A 142 0.60 -30.76 0.79
C VAL A 142 0.78 -31.23 2.23
N LYS A 143 -0.27 -31.76 2.86
CA LYS A 143 -0.20 -32.31 4.23
C LYS A 143 0.81 -33.46 4.37
N GLU A 144 0.97 -34.27 3.32
CA GLU A 144 1.96 -35.35 3.30
C GLU A 144 3.42 -34.86 3.26
N LYS A 145 3.66 -33.60 2.88
CA LYS A 145 5.00 -33.04 2.65
C LYS A 145 5.52 -32.14 3.78
N ILE A 146 4.68 -31.82 4.77
CA ILE A 146 4.99 -30.84 5.83
C ILE A 146 5.05 -31.46 7.21
#